data_AF-A0A9E5EWP9-F1
#
_entry.id   AF-A0A9E5EWP9-F1
#
_cell.length_a   1.000
_cell.length_b   1.000
_cell.length_c   1.000
_cell.angle_alpha   90.00
_cell.angle_beta   90.00
_cell.angle_gamma   90.00
#
_symmetry.space_group_name_H-M   'P 1'
#
loop_
_entity.id
_entity.type
_entity.pdbx_description
1 polymer ?
#
loop_
_entity_poly.entity_id
_entity_poly.type
_entity_poly.pdbx_seq_one_letter_code
_entity_poly.pdbx_strand_id
1 'polypeptide(L)' 'MAKTQFNRRNFLQTSAIGASALSLSAASAARVYGANEKINIAFLGVGGRCQQHVDVILQMQKENKNVVPFAVC' A
#
# COMPACT_ATOMS: atom_id res chain seq x y z
N MET A 1 -31.56 -10.02 -40.37
CA MET A 1 -30.83 -9.68 -39.13
C MET A 1 -29.53 -9.00 -39.51
N ALA A 2 -29.36 -7.71 -39.21
CA ALA A 2 -28.15 -6.97 -39.55
C ALA A 2 -27.00 -7.41 -38.64
N LYS A 3 -25.89 -7.87 -39.23
CA LYS A 3 -24.70 -8.34 -38.52
C LYS A 3 -23.96 -7.11 -37.99
N THR A 4 -23.98 -6.88 -36.68
CA THR A 4 -23.23 -5.80 -36.02
C THR A 4 -21.74 -5.97 -36.33
N GLN A 5 -21.21 -5.16 -37.24
CA GLN A 5 -19.81 -5.15 -37.61
C GLN A 5 -19.00 -4.56 -36.44
N PHE A 6 -18.52 -5.43 -35.54
CA PHE A 6 -17.58 -5.05 -34.50
C PHE A 6 -16.27 -4.58 -35.15
N ASN A 7 -16.10 -3.27 -35.23
CA ASN A 7 -14.91 -2.67 -35.81
C ASN A 7 -13.77 -2.72 -34.79
N ARG A 8 -12.66 -3.40 -35.16
CA ARG A 8 -11.47 -3.56 -34.30
C ARG A 8 -10.93 -2.21 -33.80
N ARG A 9 -11.04 -1.14 -34.60
CA ARG A 9 -10.61 0.21 -34.18
C ARG A 9 -11.47 0.76 -33.05
N ASN A 10 -12.78 0.53 -33.07
CA ASN A 10 -13.68 0.96 -31.99
C ASN A 10 -13.40 0.19 -30.69
N PHE A 11 -13.09 -1.10 -30.79
CA PHE A 11 -12.69 -1.90 -29.65
C PHE A 11 -11.37 -1.40 -29.05
N LEU A 12 -10.33 -1.21 -29.88
CA LEU A 12 -9.05 -0.69 -29.41
C LEU A 12 -9.17 0.73 -28.82
N GLN A 13 -9.99 1.59 -29.40
CA GLN A 13 -10.24 2.93 -28.88
C GLN A 13 -10.95 2.89 -27.52
N THR A 14 -11.97 2.04 -27.38
CA THR A 14 -12.69 1.85 -26.11
C THR A 14 -11.78 1.21 -25.05
N SER A 15 -10.98 0.22 -25.42
CA SER A 15 -10.03 -0.45 -24.54
C SER A 15 -8.87 0.48 -24.14
N ALA A 16 -8.38 1.35 -25.02
CA ALA A 16 -7.34 2.31 -24.71
C ALA A 16 -7.82 3.37 -23.70
N ILE A 17 -9.07 3.85 -23.86
CA ILE A 17 -9.69 4.77 -22.90
C ILE A 17 -9.91 4.06 -21.55
N GLY A 18 -10.41 2.82 -21.53
CA GLY A 18 -10.58 2.04 -20.30
C GLY A 18 -9.25 1.69 -19.60
N ALA A 19 -8.21 1.37 -20.37
CA ALA A 19 -6.87 1.07 -19.85
C ALA A 19 -6.20 2.33 -19.27
N SER A 20 -6.51 3.53 -19.78
CA SER A 20 -6.00 4.78 -19.21
C SER A 20 -6.47 5.00 -17.76
N ALA A 21 -7.67 4.52 -17.41
CA ALA A 21 -8.15 4.51 -16.02
C ALA A 21 -7.40 3.49 -15.15
N LEU A 22 -6.95 2.35 -15.70
CA LEU A 22 -6.07 1.43 -14.96
C LEU A 22 -4.62 1.93 -14.90
N SER A 23 -4.24 2.87 -15.76
CA SER A 23 -2.98 3.60 -15.67
C SER A 23 -3.02 4.79 -14.71
N LEU A 24 -4.09 4.92 -13.89
CA LEU A 24 -4.08 5.76 -12.69
C LEU A 24 -2.87 5.36 -11.85
N SER A 25 -1.82 6.16 -12.04
CA SER A 25 -0.47 5.90 -11.56
C SER A 25 -0.48 5.54 -10.07
N ALA A 26 0.26 4.49 -9.73
CA ALA A 26 0.65 4.18 -8.35
C ALA A 26 1.31 5.37 -7.62
N ALA A 27 1.56 6.50 -8.30
CA ALA A 27 1.82 7.81 -7.69
C ALA A 27 0.81 8.22 -6.61
N SER A 28 -0.40 7.65 -6.58
CA SER A 28 -1.34 7.89 -5.47
C SER A 28 -0.85 7.30 -4.15
N ALA A 29 -0.12 6.18 -4.15
CA ALA A 29 0.41 5.56 -2.93
C ALA A 29 1.48 6.43 -2.25
N ALA A 30 2.29 7.16 -3.04
CA ALA A 30 3.26 8.13 -2.52
C ALA A 30 2.61 9.48 -2.13
N ARG A 31 1.38 9.75 -2.56
CA ARG A 31 0.65 11.01 -2.33
C ARG A 31 -0.35 10.95 -1.18
N VAL A 32 -0.49 9.80 -0.52
CA VAL A 32 -1.22 9.74 0.75
C VAL A 32 -0.34 10.41 1.80
N TYR A 33 -0.70 11.64 2.20
CA TYR A 33 -0.16 12.28 3.41
C TYR A 33 -0.21 11.26 4.56
N GLY A 34 0.90 10.99 5.24
CA GLY A 34 0.92 9.94 6.26
C GLY A 34 1.63 8.65 5.87
N ALA A 35 1.80 8.35 4.57
CA ALA A 35 2.19 7.00 4.14
C ALA A 35 3.63 6.60 4.48
N ASN A 36 4.52 7.57 4.70
CA ASN A 36 5.93 7.33 5.05
C ASN A 36 6.36 8.04 6.33
N GLU A 37 5.42 8.57 7.12
CA GLU A 37 5.77 9.22 8.40
C GLU A 37 6.23 8.19 9.44
N LYS A 38 6.80 8.67 10.53
CA LYS A 38 7.20 7.83 11.67
C LYS A 38 5.97 7.20 12.32
N ILE A 39 5.95 5.87 12.37
CA ILE A 39 4.90 5.06 13.00
C ILE A 39 5.25 4.86 14.48
N ASN A 40 4.35 5.27 15.38
CA ASN A 40 4.47 5.01 16.81
C ASN A 40 3.76 3.69 17.17
N ILE A 41 4.48 2.77 17.80
CA ILE A 41 3.99 1.41 18.10
C ILE A 41 3.84 1.27 19.61
N ALA A 42 2.63 0.89 20.04
CA ALA A 42 2.34 0.55 21.43
C ALA A 42 2.15 -0.96 21.58
N PHE A 43 2.73 -1.55 22.61
CA PHE A 43 2.60 -2.97 22.91
C PHE A 43 1.62 -3.17 24.06
N LEU A 44 0.54 -3.93 23.84
CA LEU A 44 -0.42 -4.28 24.88
C LEU A 44 -0.24 -5.75 25.25
N GLY A 45 0.14 -6.01 26.51
CA GLY A 45 0.46 -7.34 26.98
C GLY A 45 1.87 -7.77 26.55
N VAL A 46 2.88 -7.29 27.25
CA VAL A 46 4.32 -7.60 27.02
C VAL A 46 4.76 -8.99 27.49
N GLY A 47 3.85 -9.98 27.45
CA GLY A 47 4.12 -11.37 27.80
C GLY A 47 4.99 -12.09 26.76
N GLY A 48 5.19 -13.40 26.93
CA GLY A 48 6.18 -14.17 26.18
C GLY A 48 6.11 -14.06 24.65
N ARG A 49 4.92 -13.95 24.06
CA ARG A 49 4.76 -13.79 22.59
C ARG A 49 5.05 -12.38 22.10
N CYS A 50 4.79 -11.37 22.92
CA CYS A 50 5.02 -9.98 22.56
C CYS A 50 6.52 -9.66 22.49
N GLN A 51 7.37 -10.39 23.23
CA GLN A 51 8.82 -10.20 23.19
C GLN A 51 9.39 -10.28 21.77
N GLN A 52 8.96 -11.27 20.97
CA GLN A 52 9.40 -11.38 19.57
C GLN A 52 8.91 -10.22 18.69
N HIS A 53 7.73 -9.65 18.99
CA HIS A 53 7.25 -8.47 18.27
C HIS A 53 8.06 -7.23 18.65
N VAL A 54 8.42 -7.08 19.92
CA VAL A 54 9.32 -6.02 20.39
C VAL A 54 10.69 -6.13 19.71
N ASP A 55 11.26 -7.34 19.66
CA ASP A 55 12.57 -7.59 19.02
C ASP A 55 12.57 -7.17 17.54
N VAL A 56 11.51 -7.53 16.80
CA VAL A 56 11.37 -7.15 15.39
C VAL A 56 11.28 -5.64 15.22
N ILE A 57 10.51 -4.94 16.05
CA ILE A 57 10.41 -3.48 15.96
C ILE A 57 11.73 -2.80 16.32
N LEU A 58 12.44 -3.30 17.33
CA LEU A 58 13.77 -2.81 17.67
C LEU A 58 14.78 -3.05 16.54
N GLN A 59 14.69 -4.19 15.85
CA GLN A 59 15.51 -4.46 14.66
C GLN A 59 15.17 -3.49 13.52
N MET A 60 13.88 -3.28 13.22
CA MET A 60 13.45 -2.31 12.21
C MET A 60 13.95 -0.89 12.50
N GLN A 61 13.97 -0.49 13.78
CA GLN A 61 14.53 0.79 14.20
C GLN A 61 16.06 0.85 13.95
N LYS A 62 16.80 -0.23 14.21
CA LYS A 62 18.25 -0.32 13.87
C LYS A 62 18.50 -0.25 12.36
N GLU A 63 17.58 -0.78 11.56
CA GLU A 63 17.60 -0.73 10.09
C GLU A 63 17.14 0.63 9.52
N ASN A 64 17.00 1.67 10.37
CA ASN A 64 16.53 3.01 10.01
C ASN A 64 15.14 3.01 9.33
N LYS A 65 14.27 2.07 9.68
CA LYS A 65 12.85 2.15 9.30
C LYS A 65 12.16 3.18 10.18
N ASN A 66 11.14 3.85 9.62
CA ASN A 66 10.35 4.87 10.30
C ASN A 66 9.35 4.27 11.31
N VAL A 67 9.86 3.51 12.28
CA VAL A 67 9.06 2.91 13.37
C VAL A 67 9.71 3.23 14.72
N VAL A 68 8.88 3.51 15.73
CA VAL A 68 9.37 3.77 17.09
C VAL A 68 8.45 3.13 18.13
N PRO A 69 9.00 2.35 19.07
CA PRO A 69 8.27 1.90 20.24
C PRO A 69 7.96 3.10 21.15
N PHE A 70 6.68 3.35 21.43
CA PHE A 70 6.23 4.55 22.13
C PHE A 70 5.59 4.26 23.49
N ALA A 71 4.86 3.15 23.63
CA ALA A 71 4.13 2.84 24.86
C ALA A 71 4.03 1.32 25.11
N VAL A 72 3.81 0.97 26.38
CA VAL A 72 3.55 -0.41 26.82
C VAL A 72 2.40 -0.43 27.83
N CYS A 73 1.60 -1.50 27.82
CA CYS A 73 0.54 -1.78 28.78
C CYS A 73 0.59 -3.26 29.19
#